data_AF-A0A9D5IGH5-F1
#
_entry.id   AF-A0A9D5IGH5-F1
#
_cell.length_a   1.000
_cell.length_b   1.000
_cell.length_c   1.000
_cell.angle_alpha   90.00
_cell.angle_beta   90.00
_cell.angle_gamma   90.00
#
_symmetry.space_group_name_H-M   'P 1'
#
loop_
_entity.id
_entity.type
_entity.pdbx_description
1 polymer ?
#
loop_
_entity_poly.entity_id
_entity_poly.type
_entity_poly.pdbx_seq_one_letter_code
_entity_poly.pdbx_strand_id
1 'polypeptide(L)' 'MNYTEQVATLTETDSTLGAQVSELRNLEAILKWAHGVNIPFAGIDLVQQDEYSYDLFLPLPDSRWLTFGVS' A
#
# COMPACT_ATOMS: atom_id res chain seq x y z
N MET A 1 -3.45 -11.83 10.90
CA MET A 1 -2.12 -11.29 10.61
C MET A 1 -2.20 -9.79 10.80
N ASN A 2 -1.39 -9.21 11.68
CA ASN A 2 -1.38 -7.76 11.93
C ASN A 2 -0.47 -7.04 10.92
N TYR A 3 -0.52 -5.70 10.91
CA TYR A 3 0.27 -4.89 9.98
C TYR A 3 1.78 -5.16 10.06
N THR A 4 2.32 -5.33 11.26
CA THR A 4 3.74 -5.62 11.48
C THR A 4 4.14 -6.97 10.87
N GLU A 5 3.31 -8.00 11.03
CA GLU A 5 3.53 -9.32 10.43
C GLU A 5 3.47 -9.24 8.89
N GLN A 6 2.52 -8.49 8.33
CA GLN A 6 2.40 -8.27 6.89
C GLN A 6 3.61 -7.56 6.29
N VAL A 7 4.10 -6.52 6.96
CA VAL A 7 5.32 -5.81 6.55
C VAL A 7 6.55 -6.71 6.67
N ALA A 8 6.63 -7.57 7.69
CA ALA A 8 7.72 -8.53 7.83
C ALA A 8 7.76 -9.51 6.65
N THR A 9 6.62 -10.12 6.29
CA THR A 9 6.51 -11.00 5.11
C THR A 9 6.85 -10.28 3.80
N LEU A 10 6.41 -9.03 3.64
CA LEU A 10 6.78 -8.20 2.49
C LEU A 10 8.29 -7.96 2.43
N THR A 11 8.90 -7.66 3.57
CA THR A 11 10.35 -7.38 3.69
C THR A 11 11.20 -8.60 3.37
N GLU A 12 10.73 -9.81 3.72
CA GLU A 12 11.40 -11.07 3.36
C GLU A 12 11.43 -11.29 1.84
N THR A 13 10.38 -10.85 1.14
CA THR A 13 10.26 -11.01 -0.32
C THR A 13 10.95 -9.86 -1.08
N ASP A 14 10.83 -8.64 -0.57
CA ASP A 14 11.33 -7.40 -1.16
C ASP A 14 11.70 -6.43 -0.04
N SER A 15 12.96 -6.47 0.38
CA SER A 15 13.45 -5.71 1.53
C SER A 15 13.37 -4.20 1.32
N THR A 16 13.49 -3.74 0.08
CA THR A 16 13.39 -2.31 -0.25
C THR A 16 11.95 -1.83 -0.14
N LEU A 17 11.02 -2.58 -0.74
CA LEU A 17 9.59 -2.24 -0.67
C LEU A 17 9.07 -2.34 0.77
N GLY A 18 9.47 -3.40 1.50
CA GLY A 18 9.11 -3.59 2.90
C GLY A 18 9.54 -2.40 3.79
N ALA A 19 10.78 -1.92 3.63
CA ALA A 19 11.28 -0.76 4.38
C ALA A 19 10.58 0.56 4.04
N GLN A 20 10.09 0.72 2.80
CA GLN A 20 9.32 1.91 2.43
C GLN A 20 7.91 1.87 3.02
N VAL A 21 7.26 0.71 2.91
CA VAL A 21 5.89 0.51 3.41
C VAL A 21 5.83 0.55 4.93
N SER A 22 6.90 0.11 5.63
CA SER A 22 6.95 0.10 7.10
C SER A 22 6.75 1.46 7.75
N GLU A 23 6.95 2.56 7.04
CA GLU A 23 6.79 3.93 7.56
C GLU A 23 5.42 4.55 7.26
N LEU A 24 4.60 3.90 6.42
CA LEU A 24 3.29 4.41 6.04
C LEU A 24 2.28 4.18 7.17
N ARG A 25 1.59 5.25 7.59
CA ARG A 25 0.66 5.22 8.75
C ARG A 25 -0.74 5.71 8.45
N ASN A 26 -0.96 6.33 7.30
CA ASN A 26 -2.24 6.89 6.92
C ASN A 26 -2.34 7.01 5.39
N LEU A 27 -3.56 7.27 4.90
CA LEU A 27 -3.85 7.41 3.48
C LEU A 27 -2.99 8.49 2.80
N GLU A 28 -2.79 9.63 3.46
CA GLU A 28 -1.98 10.73 2.92
C GLU A 28 -0.54 10.28 2.66
N ALA A 29 0.08 9.58 3.62
CA ALA A 29 1.42 9.03 3.50
C ALA A 29 1.50 8.02 2.36
N ILE A 30 0.49 7.14 2.23
CA ILE A 30 0.42 6.14 1.15
C ILE A 30 0.37 6.84 -0.22
N LEU A 31 -0.50 7.83 -0.39
CA LEU A 31 -0.65 8.54 -1.67
C LEU A 31 0.59 9.35 -2.05
N LYS A 32 1.25 10.00 -1.07
CA LYS A 32 2.53 10.69 -1.31
C LYS A 32 3.63 9.72 -1.70
N TRP A 33 3.73 8.58 -1.04
CA TRP A 33 4.69 7.54 -1.37
C TRP A 33 4.44 6.98 -2.78
N ALA A 34 3.19 6.65 -3.11
CA ALA A 34 2.79 6.11 -4.41
C ALA A 34 3.24 7.02 -5.57
N HIS A 35 3.00 8.33 -5.44
CA HIS A 35 3.50 9.31 -6.40
C HIS A 35 5.04 9.31 -6.49
N GLY A 36 5.72 9.24 -5.35
CA GLY A 36 7.19 9.20 -5.28
C GLY A 36 7.83 7.96 -5.95
N VAL A 37 7.11 6.84 -6.01
CA VAL A 37 7.54 5.60 -6.70
C VAL A 37 6.93 5.44 -8.10
N ASN A 38 6.45 6.53 -8.71
CA ASN A 38 5.88 6.60 -10.06
C ASN A 38 4.60 5.75 -10.27
N ILE A 39 3.81 5.54 -9.22
CA ILE A 39 2.47 4.95 -9.37
C ILE A 39 1.51 6.07 -9.77
N PRO A 40 0.92 6.04 -10.98
CA PRO A 40 0.02 7.08 -11.42
C PRO A 40 -1.30 7.01 -10.66
N PHE A 41 -1.81 8.15 -10.20
CA PHE A 41 -3.10 8.25 -9.53
C PHE A 41 -4.25 7.62 -10.31
N ALA A 42 -4.23 7.71 -11.65
CA ALA A 42 -5.25 7.14 -12.51
C ALA A 42 -5.33 5.60 -12.46
N GLY A 43 -4.31 4.92 -11.95
CA GLY A 43 -4.29 3.47 -11.76
C GLY A 43 -4.63 3.02 -10.34
N ILE A 44 -4.78 3.96 -9.40
CA ILE A 44 -5.13 3.65 -8.01
C ILE A 44 -6.65 3.47 -7.93
N ASP A 45 -7.08 2.40 -7.26
CA ASP A 45 -8.49 2.15 -6.99
C ASP A 45 -8.78 2.19 -5.49
N LEU A 46 -9.98 2.60 -5.13
CA LEU A 46 -10.46 2.67 -3.74
C LEU A 46 -11.84 2.02 -3.67
N VAL A 47 -11.88 0.83 -3.05
CA VAL A 47 -13.09 0.02 -2.95
C VAL A 47 -13.60 0.06 -1.52
N GLN A 48 -14.83 0.54 -1.32
CA GLN A 48 -15.49 0.54 -0.04
C GLN A 48 -15.78 -0.90 0.43
N GLN A 49 -15.40 -1.23 1.67
CA GLN A 49 -15.67 -2.52 2.31
C GLN A 49 -16.88 -2.43 3.24
N ASP A 50 -16.95 -1.38 4.07
CA ASP A 50 -18.06 -1.11 4.98
C ASP A 50 -18.28 0.41 5.15
N GLU A 51 -19.05 0.83 6.17
CA GLU A 51 -19.39 2.24 6.41
C GLU A 51 -18.15 3.13 6.68
N TYR A 52 -17.06 2.54 7.20
CA TYR A 52 -15.84 3.27 7.60
C TYR A 52 -14.54 2.68 7.03
N SER A 53 -14.60 1.55 6.34
CA SER A 53 -13.43 0.82 5.84
C SER A 53 -13.36 0.78 4.32
N TYR A 54 -12.16 0.92 3.79
CA TYR A 54 -11.85 0.89 2.37
C TYR A 54 -10.58 0.07 2.10
N ASP A 55 -10.55 -0.58 0.95
CA ASP A 55 -9.33 -1.17 0.40
C ASP A 55 -8.80 -0.27 -0.72
N LEU A 56 -7.54 0.15 -0.57
CA LEU A 56 -6.82 0.95 -1.54
C LEU A 56 -5.87 0.05 -2.34
N PHE A 57 -6.04 0.00 -3.65
CA PHE A 57 -5.26 -0.84 -4.56
C PHE A 57 -4.26 -0.01 -5.36
N LEU A 58 -2.98 -0.36 -5.27
CA LEU A 58 -1.89 0.32 -5.95
C LEU A 58 -1.19 -0.64 -6.93
N PRO A 59 -1.25 -0.39 -8.25
CA PRO A 59 -0.50 -1.17 -9.22
C PRO A 59 0.96 -0.74 -9.21
N LEU A 60 1.85 -1.66 -8.85
CA LEU A 60 3.30 -1.43 -8.91
C LEU A 60 3.78 -1.48 -10.37
N PRO A 61 4.90 -0.79 -10.70
CA PRO A 61 5.44 -0.77 -12.06
C PRO A 61 5.80 -2.15 -12.64
N ASP A 62 6.03 -3.14 -11.77
CA ASP A 62 6.39 -4.52 -12.14
C ASP A 62 5.18 -5.45 -12.23
N SER A 63 3.98 -4.90 -12.41
CA SER A 63 2.71 -5.63 -12.52
C SER A 63 2.25 -6.36 -11.25
N ARG A 64 2.95 -6.17 -10.12
CA ARG A 64 2.44 -6.56 -8.81
C ARG A 64 1.40 -5.55 -8.32
N TRP A 65 0.61 -5.96 -7.33
CA TRP A 65 -0.33 -5.08 -6.65
C TRP A 65 0.01 -5.01 -5.18
N LEU A 66 -0.12 -3.81 -4.60
CA LEU A 66 -0.09 -3.59 -3.17
C LEU A 66 -1.48 -3.13 -2.72
N THR A 67 -1.97 -3.68 -1.62
CA THR A 67 -3.31 -3.36 -1.10
C THR A 67 -3.18 -2.91 0.35
N PHE A 68 -3.82 -1.78 0.66
CA PHE A 68 -3.90 -1.24 2.01
C PHE A 68 -5.34 -1.22 2.47
N GLY A 69 -5.62 -1.83 3.63
CA GLY A 69 -6.86 -1.56 4.36
C GLY A 69 -6.74 -0.21 5.07
N VAL A 70 -7.74 0.65 4.87
CA VAL A 70 -7.84 1.99 5.45
C VAL A 70 -9.16 2.07 6.22
N SER A 71 -9.08 2.37 7.51
CA SER A 71 -10.19 2.47 8.46
C SER A 71 -9.94 3.56 9.49
#